data_AF-A0A945TYW1-F1
#
_entry.id   AF-A0A945TYW1-F1
#
_cell.length_a   1.000
_cell.length_b   1.000
_cell.length_c   1.000
_cell.angle_alpha   90.00
_cell.angle_beta   90.00
_cell.angle_gamma   90.00
#
_symmetry.space_group_name_H-M   'P 1'
#
loop_
_entity.id
_entity.type
_entity.pdbx_description
1 polymer ?
#
loop_
_entity_poly.entity_id
_entity_poly.type
_entity_poly.pdbx_seq_one_letter_code
_entity_poly.pdbx_strand_id
1 'polypeptide(L)' 'VAWLASDAASDVNGQTFIVTGDEIHRMAIPTVAGTITAGDQQWTIDSISANKAELFGSDSPTIPPWAGPPMR' A
#
# COMPACT_ATOMS: atom_id res chain seq x y z
N VAL A 1 -15.16 -14.92 6.63
CA VAL A 1 -14.22 -15.40 7.69
C VAL A 1 -14.15 -16.92 7.74
N ALA A 2 -15.25 -17.67 7.86
CA ALA A 2 -15.23 -19.13 7.98
C ALA A 2 -14.38 -19.88 6.92
N TRP A 3 -14.42 -19.46 5.64
CA TRP A 3 -13.61 -20.07 4.57
C TRP A 3 -12.09 -19.94 4.80
N LEU A 4 -11.62 -18.76 5.22
CA LEU A 4 -10.19 -18.53 5.54
C LEU A 4 -9.71 -19.35 6.74
N ALA A 5 -10.63 -19.84 7.59
CA ALA A 5 -10.33 -20.66 8.76
C ALA A 5 -10.49 -22.17 8.48
N SER A 6 -10.71 -22.57 7.23
CA SER A 6 -10.91 -23.95 6.81
C SER A 6 -9.72 -24.49 6.01
N ASP A 7 -9.61 -25.82 5.91
CA ASP A 7 -8.57 -26.48 5.11
C ASP A 7 -8.61 -26.09 3.62
N ALA A 8 -9.76 -25.63 3.13
CA ALA A 8 -9.95 -25.18 1.76
C ALA A 8 -9.17 -23.90 1.41
N ALA A 9 -8.66 -23.18 2.41
CA ALA A 9 -7.80 -21.99 2.22
C ALA A 9 -6.34 -22.26 2.64
N SER A 10 -5.93 -23.53 2.74
CA SER A 10 -4.59 -23.92 3.21
C SER A 10 -3.43 -23.39 2.34
N ASP A 11 -3.69 -23.04 1.09
CA ASP A 11 -2.73 -22.46 0.15
C ASP A 11 -2.76 -20.92 0.12
N VAL A 12 -3.64 -20.27 0.88
CA VAL A 12 -3.79 -18.80 0.91
C VAL A 12 -3.05 -18.21 2.11
N ASN A 13 -1.98 -17.45 1.84
CA ASN A 13 -1.15 -16.84 2.89
C ASN A 13 -0.71 -15.41 2.54
N GLY A 14 -0.55 -14.56 3.56
CA GLY A 14 -0.02 -13.19 3.42
C GLY A 14 -0.88 -12.24 2.59
N GLN A 15 -2.17 -12.53 2.43
CA GLN A 15 -3.10 -11.72 1.63
C GLN A 15 -3.96 -10.81 2.53
N THR A 16 -4.30 -9.64 2.02
CA THR A 16 -5.24 -8.70 2.66
C THR A 16 -6.50 -8.59 1.82
N PHE A 17 -7.66 -8.65 2.46
CA PHE A 17 -8.97 -8.54 1.80
C PHE A 17 -9.82 -7.43 2.41
N ILE A 18 -10.54 -6.68 1.59
CA ILE A 18 -11.66 -5.83 2.01
C ILE A 18 -12.95 -6.60 1.71
N VAL A 19 -13.81 -6.75 2.72
CA VAL A 19 -15.11 -7.43 2.58
C VAL A 19 -16.21 -6.44 2.90
N THR A 20 -17.13 -6.24 1.96
CA THR A 20 -18.28 -5.35 2.11
C THR A 20 -19.47 -5.91 1.34
N GLY A 21 -20.63 -6.05 1.98
CA GLY A 21 -21.81 -6.64 1.35
C GLY A 21 -21.54 -8.04 0.77
N ASP A 22 -21.78 -8.19 -0.52
CA ASP A 22 -21.52 -9.38 -1.34
C ASP A 22 -20.18 -9.35 -2.09
N GLU A 23 -19.34 -8.35 -1.83
CA GLU A 23 -18.05 -8.16 -2.48
C GLU A 23 -16.86 -8.59 -1.60
N ILE A 24 -15.89 -9.27 -2.20
CA ILE A 24 -14.58 -9.59 -1.61
C ILE A 24 -13.50 -9.05 -2.53
N HIS A 25 -12.76 -8.05 -2.05
CA HIS A 25 -11.66 -7.42 -2.79
C HIS A 25 -10.33 -7.92 -2.25
N ARG A 26 -9.49 -8.54 -3.09
CA ARG A 26 -8.10 -8.87 -2.72
C ARG A 26 -7.20 -7.66 -3.01
N MET A 27 -6.50 -7.18 -2.00
CA MET A 27 -5.54 -6.08 -2.16
C MET A 27 -4.29 -6.57 -2.88
N ALA A 28 -3.82 -5.80 -3.88
CA ALA A 28 -2.49 -6.00 -4.43
C ALA A 28 -1.43 -5.54 -3.42
N ILE A 29 -0.22 -6.09 -3.55
CA ILE A 29 0.92 -5.68 -2.73
C ILE A 29 1.28 -4.22 -3.08
N PRO A 30 1.52 -3.34 -2.10
CA PRO A 30 2.01 -1.99 -2.36
C PRO A 30 3.32 -2.00 -3.14
N THR A 31 3.46 -1.11 -4.12
CA THR A 31 4.70 -0.89 -4.86
C THR A 31 5.48 0.29 -4.27
N VAL A 32 6.81 0.28 -4.42
CA VAL A 32 7.65 1.44 -4.05
C VAL A 32 7.33 2.59 -5.00
N ALA A 33 6.82 3.71 -4.47
CA ALA A 33 6.44 4.88 -5.27
C ALA A 33 7.62 5.81 -5.56
N GLY A 34 8.58 5.91 -4.65
CA GLY A 34 9.77 6.74 -4.80
C GLY A 34 10.89 6.27 -3.89
N THR A 35 12.13 6.59 -4.25
CA THR A 35 13.32 6.21 -3.49
C THR A 35 14.30 7.36 -3.51
N ILE A 36 14.81 7.74 -2.33
CA ILE A 36 15.95 8.65 -2.17
C ILE A 36 17.03 7.94 -1.35
N THR A 37 18.29 8.28 -1.56
CA THR A 37 19.43 7.62 -0.91
C THR A 37 20.32 8.65 -0.20
N ALA A 38 20.67 8.42 1.07
CA ALA A 38 21.62 9.27 1.80
C ALA A 38 23.09 8.93 1.50
N GLY A 39 23.33 7.85 0.77
CA GLY A 39 24.65 7.20 0.71
C GLY A 39 25.02 6.66 2.08
N ASP A 40 26.32 6.61 2.39
CA ASP A 40 26.83 6.17 3.70
C ASP A 40 26.68 7.26 4.79
N GLN A 41 25.76 8.21 4.60
CA GLN A 41 25.49 9.29 5.55
C GLN A 41 24.21 9.03 6.34
N GLN A 42 24.14 9.58 7.55
CA GLN A 42 22.91 9.56 8.34
C GLN A 42 21.92 10.59 7.80
N TRP A 43 20.65 10.19 7.65
CA TRP A 43 19.58 11.13 7.34
C TRP A 43 19.41 12.20 8.42
N THR A 44 19.34 13.46 8.01
CA THR A 44 18.90 14.59 8.83
C THR A 44 17.55 15.12 8.33
N ILE A 45 16.82 15.84 9.17
CA ILE A 45 15.55 16.47 8.78
C ILE A 45 15.74 17.37 7.55
N ASP A 46 16.82 18.16 7.53
CA ASP A 46 17.12 19.07 6.41
C ASP A 46 17.38 18.29 5.12
N SER A 47 18.15 17.20 5.19
CA SER A 47 18.45 16.37 4.00
C SER A 47 17.21 15.67 3.44
N ILE A 48 16.29 15.19 4.28
CA ILE A 48 15.02 14.62 3.80
C ILE A 48 14.16 15.71 3.18
N SER A 49 14.09 16.88 3.83
CA SER A 49 13.27 18.00 3.36
C SER A 49 13.74 18.52 2.00
N ALA A 50 15.05 18.59 1.79
CA ALA A 50 15.65 18.97 0.51
C ALA A 50 15.31 17.99 -0.63
N ASN A 51 15.19 16.69 -0.33
CA ASN A 51 14.93 15.64 -1.33
C ASN A 51 13.44 15.25 -1.43
N LYS A 52 12.55 15.97 -0.74
CA LYS A 52 11.10 15.68 -0.74
C LYS A 52 10.51 15.66 -2.14
N ALA A 53 10.89 16.59 -3.00
CA ALA A 53 10.37 16.65 -4.37
C ALA A 53 10.75 15.42 -5.21
N GLU A 54 11.93 14.85 -4.97
CA GLU A 54 12.38 13.60 -5.62
C GLU A 54 11.63 12.38 -5.05
N LEU A 55 11.47 12.32 -3.73
CA LEU A 55 10.81 11.19 -3.05
C LEU A 55 9.33 11.04 -3.45
N PHE A 56 8.64 12.15 -3.69
CA PHE A 56 7.21 12.13 -4.03
C PHE A 56 6.94 12.39 -5.52
N GLY A 57 7.93 12.87 -6.28
CA GLY A 57 7.81 13.15 -7.70
C GLY A 57 6.64 14.09 -8.03
N SER A 58 6.10 13.93 -9.24
CA SER A 58 4.84 14.55 -9.69
C SER A 58 3.62 13.65 -9.49
N ASP A 59 3.78 12.54 -8.77
CA ASP A 59 2.72 11.55 -8.65
C ASP A 59 1.61 12.09 -7.77
N SER A 60 0.40 12.11 -8.32
CA SER A 60 -0.80 12.37 -7.52
C SER A 60 -1.02 11.22 -6.54
N PRO A 61 -1.59 11.46 -5.34
CA PRO A 61 -1.94 10.38 -4.43
C PRO A 61 -2.75 9.34 -5.19
N THR A 62 -2.24 8.11 -5.26
CA THR A 62 -2.90 7.02 -5.99
C THR A 62 -4.23 6.63 -5.34
N ILE A 63 -4.45 7.07 -4.09
CA ILE A 63 -5.67 6.87 -3.33
C ILE A 63 -6.31 8.24 -3.05
N PRO A 64 -7.53 8.50 -3.55
CA PRO A 64 -8.30 9.69 -3.18
C PRO A 64 -8.57 9.74 -1.67
N PRO A 65 -8.87 10.93 -1.08
CA PRO A 65 -9.34 11.04 0.31
C PRO A 65 -10.48 10.03 0.55
N TRP A 66 -10.27 9.10 1.49
CA TRP A 66 -11.03 7.87 1.72
C TRP A 66 -12.20 7.61 0.74
N ALA A 67 -11.84 7.10 -0.44
CA ALA A 67 -12.78 6.45 -1.33
C ALA A 67 -12.63 4.94 -1.10
N GLY A 68 -13.54 4.34 -0.33
CA GLY A 68 -13.67 2.88 -0.27
C GLY A 68 -13.82 2.29 -1.69
N PRO A 69 -13.63 0.98 -1.89
CA PRO A 69 -13.81 0.38 -3.21
C PRO A 69 -15.17 0.79 -3.79
N PRO A 70 -15.24 1.11 -5.10
CA PRO A 70 -16.48 1.52 -5.73
C PRO A 70 -17.48 0.36 -5.60
N MET A 71 -18.49 0.55 -4.76
CA MET A 71 -19.58 -0.41 -4.60
C MET A 71 -20.45 -0.35 -5.86
N ARG A 72 -20.89 -1.50 -6.35
CA ARG A 72 -21.90 -1.55 -7.42
C ARG A 72 -23.29 -1.11 -6.96
#